data_AF-A0A445MZ33-F1
#
_entry.id   AF-A0A445MZ33-F1
#
_cell.length_a   1.000
_cell.length_b   1.000
_cell.length_c   1.000
_cell.angle_alpha   90.00
_cell.angle_beta   90.00
_cell.angle_gamma   90.00
#
_symmetry.space_group_name_H-M   'P 1'
#
loop_
_entity.id
_entity.type
_entity.pdbx_description
1 polymer ?
#
loop_
_entity_poly.entity_id
_entity_poly.type
_entity_poly.pdbx_seq_one_letter_code
_entity_poly.pdbx_strand_id
1 'polypeptide(L)' 'MSACKDCYWAKRSDIGNPLKRHCIAKRKDLEETEAMKSLMAGKLVNTSDPACEMFKPKGKGVDKRDMDA' A
#
# COMPACT_ATOMS: atom_id res chain seq x y z
N MET A 1 -0.12 -16.49 4.74
CA MET A 1 -0.13 -15.84 3.41
C MET A 1 -0.09 -14.34 3.59
N SER A 2 0.85 -13.67 2.92
CA SER A 2 0.91 -12.21 2.88
C SER A 2 -0.27 -11.67 2.08
N ALA A 3 -0.94 -10.63 2.58
CA ALA A 3 -2.11 -10.05 1.93
C ALA A 3 -1.92 -8.55 1.69
N CYS A 4 -2.73 -7.96 0.80
CA CYS A 4 -2.67 -6.52 0.54
C CYS A 4 -2.82 -5.66 1.80
N LYS A 5 -3.51 -6.15 2.84
CA LYS A 5 -3.59 -5.44 4.13
C LYS A 5 -2.23 -5.21 4.82
N ASP A 6 -1.23 -6.03 4.53
CA ASP A 6 0.09 -5.96 5.14
C ASP A 6 1.12 -5.27 4.23
N CYS A 7 0.68 -4.80 3.06
CA CYS A 7 1.54 -4.16 2.06
C CYS A 7 1.76 -2.66 2.35
N TYR A 8 2.99 -2.19 2.18
CA TYR A 8 3.44 -0.80 2.29
C TYR A 8 2.66 0.12 1.34
N TRP A 9 2.41 -0.38 0.13
CA TRP A 9 1.71 0.32 -0.93
C TRP A 9 0.19 0.34 -0.74
N ALA A 10 -0.37 -0.45 0.19
CA ALA A 10 -1.80 -0.44 0.45
C ALA A 10 -2.16 0.62 1.49
N LYS A 11 -2.81 1.69 1.04
CA LYS A 11 -3.36 2.76 1.87
C LYS A 11 -4.83 2.48 2.16
N ARG A 12 -5.35 2.97 3.30
CA ARG A 12 -6.80 2.88 3.56
C ARG A 12 -7.54 3.64 2.47
N SER A 13 -8.70 3.13 2.05
CA SER A 13 -9.60 3.88 1.18
C SER A 13 -10.51 4.76 2.05
N ASP A 14 -10.65 6.04 1.69
CA ASP A 14 -11.55 6.99 2.34
C ASP A 14 -13.04 6.75 2.06
N ILE A 15 -13.37 5.72 1.26
CA ILE A 15 -14.73 5.35 0.84
C ILE A 15 -15.55 4.71 2.00
N GLY A 16 -15.09 4.84 3.25
CA GLY A 16 -15.78 4.30 4.44
C GLY A 16 -15.81 2.76 4.54
N ASN A 17 -15.25 2.03 3.56
CA ASN A 17 -15.21 0.57 3.57
C ASN A 17 -13.84 0.05 4.08
N PRO A 18 -13.77 -0.54 5.29
CA PRO A 18 -12.51 -1.00 5.88
C PRO A 18 -11.90 -2.21 5.17
N LEU A 19 -12.68 -2.92 4.35
CA LEU A 19 -12.23 -4.08 3.58
C LEU A 19 -11.51 -3.69 2.30
N LYS A 20 -11.64 -2.44 1.85
CA LYS A 20 -11.03 -1.93 0.63
C LYS A 20 -9.85 -1.01 0.93
N ARG A 21 -8.83 -1.08 0.08
CA ARG A 21 -7.61 -0.28 0.15
C ARG A 21 -7.20 0.22 -1.21
N HIS A 22 -6.53 1.36 -1.25
CA HIS A 22 -5.88 1.86 -2.46
C HIS A 22 -4.46 1.32 -2.54
N CYS A 23 -4.19 0.49 -3.54
CA CYS A 23 -2.85 0.04 -3.89
C CYS A 23 -2.19 1.06 -4.81
N ILE A 24 -1.06 1.62 -4.38
CA ILE A 24 -0.30 2.63 -5.11
C ILE A 24 1.02 2.09 -5.70
N ALA A 25 1.23 0.76 -5.69
CA ALA A 25 2.47 0.14 -6.16
C ALA A 25 2.77 0.48 -7.64
N LYS A 26 1.73 0.48 -8.49
CA LYS A 26 1.83 0.82 -9.91
C LYS A 26 2.08 2.32 -10.20
N ARG A 27 1.98 3.22 -9.21
CA ARG A 27 2.28 4.65 -9.44
C ARG A 27 3.77 4.93 -9.60
N LYS A 28 4.65 4.06 -9.11
CA LYS A 28 6.10 4.23 -9.30
C LYS A 28 6.55 4.09 -10.76
N ASP A 29 5.71 3.50 -11.61
CA ASP A 29 6.01 3.22 -13.01
C ASP A 29 5.38 4.26 -13.97
N LEU A 30 4.46 5.08 -13.47
CA LEU A 30 3.81 6.14 -14.25
C LEU A 30 4.69 7.39 -14.18
N GLU A 31 5.24 7.80 -15.33
CA GLU A 31 5.97 9.06 -15.49
C GLU A 31 5.18 10.24 -14.88
N GLU A 32 5.93 11.19 -14.31
CA GLU A 32 5.45 12.34 -13.50
C GLU A 32 4.29 13.14 -14.13
N THR A 33 4.17 13.09 -15.46
CA THR A 33 3.19 13.82 -16.26
C THR A 33 1.75 13.34 -16.09
N GLU A 34 1.52 12.04 -15.84
CA GLU A 34 0.17 11.47 -15.61
C GLU A 34 -0.19 11.38 -14.12
N ALA A 35 0.82 11.44 -13.24
CA ALA A 35 0.65 11.38 -11.78
C ALA A 35 -0.14 12.57 -11.20
N MET A 36 -0.14 13.70 -11.91
CA MET A 36 -0.77 14.95 -11.47
C MET A 36 -2.28 15.01 -11.78
N LYS A 37 -2.78 14.30 -12.80
CA LYS A 37 -4.23 14.21 -13.11
C LYS A 37 -4.97 13.19 -12.25
N SER A 38 -4.27 12.19 -11.71
CA SER A 38 -4.83 11.07 -10.95
C SER A 38 -4.63 11.20 -9.43
N LEU A 39 -4.94 12.38 -8.88
CA LEU A 39 -4.72 12.75 -7.47
C LEU A 39 -5.24 11.73 -6.44
N MET A 40 -6.10 10.77 -6.80
CA MET A 40 -6.52 9.64 -5.94
C MET A 40 -6.71 8.28 -6.65
N ALA A 41 -6.11 7.98 -7.80
CA ALA A 41 -6.34 6.69 -8.47
C ALA A 41 -5.31 5.61 -8.10
N GLY A 42 -5.25 5.21 -6.83
CA GLY A 42 -4.68 3.90 -6.49
C GLY A 42 -5.64 2.79 -6.94
N LYS A 43 -5.14 1.62 -7.37
CA LYS A 43 -6.02 0.48 -7.69
C LYS A 43 -6.76 0.07 -6.41
N LEU A 44 -8.08 0.04 -6.45
CA LEU A 44 -8.88 -0.47 -5.33
C LEU A 44 -8.65 -1.98 -5.22
N VAL A 45 -8.15 -2.44 -4.08
CA VAL A 45 -7.88 -3.85 -3.76
C VAL A 45 -8.59 -4.22 -2.47
N ASN A 46 -8.93 -5.50 -2.30
CA ASN A 46 -9.43 -5.98 -1.02
C ASN A 46 -8.26 -6.25 -0.07
N THR A 47 -8.53 -6.12 1.22
CA THR A 47 -7.58 -6.45 2.30
C THR A 47 -7.16 -7.92 2.29
N SER A 48 -8.05 -8.80 1.85
CA SER A 48 -7.85 -10.24 1.75
C SER A 48 -7.20 -10.68 0.44
N ASP A 49 -7.01 -9.78 -0.53
CA ASP A 49 -6.32 -10.13 -1.77
C ASP A 49 -4.91 -10.65 -1.47
N PRO A 50 -4.46 -11.72 -2.15
CA PRO A 50 -3.12 -12.24 -1.99
C PRO A 50 -2.08 -11.19 -2.39
N ALA A 51 -0.91 -11.25 -1.75
CA ALA A 51 0.23 -10.44 -2.12
C ALA A 51 0.61 -10.65 -3.59
N CYS A 52 0.82 -9.54 -4.32
CA CYS A 52 1.37 -9.56 -5.67
C CYS A 52 2.91 -9.49 -5.66
N GLU A 53 3.53 -9.59 -6.82
CA GLU A 53 4.99 -9.54 -7.00
C GLU A 53 5.63 -8.23 -6.49
N MET A 54 4.86 -7.13 -6.47
CA MET A 54 5.29 -5.84 -5.91
C MET A 54 5.03 -5.71 -4.40
N PHE A 55 4.68 -6.80 -3.73
CA PHE A 55 4.41 -6.79 -2.30
C PHE A 55 5.66 -6.34 -1.54
N LYS A 56 5.52 -5.21 -0.85
CA LYS A 56 6.51 -4.73 0.09
C LYS A 56 5.87 -4.80 1.48
N PRO A 57 6.39 -5.58 2.44
CA PRO A 57 5.81 -5.62 3.76
C PRO A 57 5.85 -4.23 4.40
N LYS A 58 4.75 -3.79 5.03
CA LYS A 58 4.82 -2.69 5.99
C LYS A 58 5.72 -3.18 7.11
N GLY A 59 6.95 -2.69 7.16
CA GLY A 59 7.88 -3.04 8.22
C GLY A 59 7.21 -2.86 9.58
N LYS A 60 6.97 -3.97 10.28
CA LYS A 60 6.97 -3.97 11.74
C LYS A 60 8.42 -4.26 12.11
N GLY A 61 9.21 -3.22 12.39
CA GLY A 61 10.62 -3.42 12.72
C GLY A 61 11.49 -2.21 12.48
N VAL A 62 11.14 -1.09 13.11
CA VAL A 62 12.05 -0.50 14.09
C VAL A 62 11.13 -0.11 15.24
N ASP A 63 10.91 -1.05 16.18
CA ASP A 63 10.50 -0.61 17.50
C ASP A 63 11.66 0.26 17.99
N LYS A 64 11.39 1.52 18.36
CA LYS A 64 12.39 2.51 18.76
C LYS A 64 13.22 2.05 19.98
N ARG A 65 12.95 0.87 20.54
CA ARG A 65 13.63 0.28 21.71
C ARG A 65 14.83 -0.61 21.39
N ASP A 66 15.07 -1.03 20.15
CA ASP A 66 16.26 -1.83 19.77
C ASP A 66 17.48 -0.97 19.33
N MET A 67 17.45 0.34 19.58
CA MET A 67 18.53 1.29 19.25
C MET A 67 19.31 1.79 20.48
N ASP A 68 19.01 1.25 21.67
CA ASP A 68 19.62 1.63 22.95
C ASP A 68 19.88 0.34 23.77
N ALA A 69 20.81 -0.50 23.31
CA ALA A 69 21.40 -1.61 24.07
C ALA A 69 22.83 -1.87 23.61
#